data_AF-A0A377W149-F1
#
_entry.id   AF-A0A377W149-F1
#
_cell.length_a   1.000
_cell.length_b   1.000
_cell.length_c   1.000
_cell.angle_alpha   90.00
_cell.angle_beta   90.00
_cell.angle_gamma   90.00
#
_symmetry.space_group_name_H-M   'P 1'
#
loop_
_entity.id
_entity.type
_entity.pdbx_description
1 polymer ?
#
loop_
_entity_poly.entity_id
_entity_poly.type
_entity_poly.pdbx_seq_one_letter_code
_entity_poly.pdbx_strand_id
1 'polypeptide(L)'
;MVHVYGPHIFHTDNETVWNYVNKHAEMMPYVNRVKATVNGQVFSLPINLHTINQFFSKTCSPDEARALIAEKGDSTIADPQTFEEQALRFIGKELYEAFFKGYTIKQWGMQPSELPASILKRLPVRFNYDDNYFNHKFQGMPKCGYTQMIKSILIMRISRLTYSGNLSLKSELITITYSIAVH
;
A
#
# COMPACT_ATOMS: atom_id res chain seq x y z
N MET A 1 7.33 0.54 -17.59
CA MET A 1 6.07 -0.23 -17.47
C MET A 1 5.00 0.75 -17.01
N VAL A 2 3.96 0.97 -17.81
CA VAL A 2 2.87 1.91 -17.47
C VAL A 2 1.65 1.10 -17.09
N HIS A 3 1.07 1.41 -15.93
CA HIS A 3 -0.16 0.79 -15.49
C HIS A 3 -1.34 1.72 -15.81
N VAL A 4 -2.30 1.23 -16.59
CA VAL A 4 -3.50 2.01 -16.97
C VAL A 4 -4.36 2.33 -15.75
N TYR A 5 -4.42 1.41 -14.78
CA TYR A 5 -5.29 1.51 -13.61
C TYR A 5 -4.51 1.81 -12.31
N GLY A 6 -3.49 2.66 -12.42
CA GLY A 6 -2.63 3.03 -11.29
C GLY A 6 -1.51 2.01 -10.98
N PRO A 7 -0.49 2.40 -10.21
CA PRO A 7 0.68 1.58 -9.96
C PRO A 7 0.32 0.32 -9.17
N HIS A 8 0.81 -0.84 -9.61
CA HIS A 8 0.66 -2.10 -8.90
C HIS A 8 2.03 -2.63 -8.48
N ILE A 9 2.30 -2.61 -7.17
CA ILE A 9 3.54 -3.14 -6.60
C ILE A 9 3.22 -4.46 -5.92
N PHE A 10 3.94 -5.53 -6.26
CA PHE A 10 3.72 -6.84 -5.63
C PHE A 10 4.46 -6.90 -4.30
N HIS A 11 3.75 -7.25 -3.24
CA HIS A 11 4.31 -7.48 -1.92
C HIS A 11 3.51 -8.54 -1.15
N THR A 12 4.16 -9.39 -0.36
CA THR A 12 3.48 -10.38 0.48
C THR A 12 4.39 -10.91 1.59
N ASP A 13 3.81 -11.30 2.73
CA ASP A 13 4.49 -12.13 3.73
C ASP A 13 4.28 -13.63 3.48
N ASN A 14 3.36 -13.99 2.59
CA ASN A 14 3.01 -15.38 2.35
C ASN A 14 3.98 -16.02 1.35
N GLU A 15 4.87 -16.86 1.87
CA GLU A 15 5.87 -17.58 1.08
C GLU A 15 5.25 -18.51 0.02
N THR A 16 4.09 -19.12 0.30
CA THR A 16 3.39 -19.96 -0.68
C THR A 16 2.94 -19.12 -1.88
N VAL A 17 2.43 -17.91 -1.64
CA VAL A 17 2.03 -16.97 -2.69
C VAL A 17 3.26 -16.48 -3.47
N TRP A 18 4.34 -16.13 -2.78
CA TRP A 18 5.61 -15.73 -3.42
C TRP A 18 6.18 -16.81 -4.33
N ASN A 19 6.26 -18.05 -3.83
CA ASN A 19 6.76 -19.18 -4.60
C ASN A 19 5.85 -19.52 -5.77
N TYR A 20 4.53 -19.33 -5.62
CA TYR A 20 3.59 -19.52 -6.73
C TYR A 20 3.83 -18.52 -7.86
N VAL A 21 3.90 -17.22 -7.57
CA VAL A 21 4.09 -16.20 -8.64
C VAL A 21 5.45 -16.34 -9.33
N ASN A 22 6.49 -16.76 -8.61
CA ASN A 22 7.83 -17.00 -9.18
C ASN A 22 7.87 -18.20 -10.15
N LYS A 23 6.88 -19.10 -10.16
CA LYS A 23 6.76 -20.13 -11.21
C LYS A 23 6.33 -19.55 -12.55
N HIS A 24 5.77 -18.34 -12.55
CA HIS A 24 5.13 -17.72 -13.72
C HIS A 24 5.85 -16.46 -14.21
N ALA A 25 6.71 -15.87 -13.39
CA ALA A 25 7.54 -14.73 -13.77
C ALA A 25 8.81 -14.66 -12.90
N GLU A 26 9.91 -14.18 -13.49
CA GLU A 26 11.08 -13.72 -12.75
C GLU A 26 10.73 -12.42 -12.02
N MET A 27 10.73 -12.45 -10.69
CA MET A 27 10.45 -11.29 -9.85
C MET A 27 11.73 -10.50 -9.59
N MET A 28 11.78 -9.25 -10.05
CA MET A 28 12.89 -8.34 -9.81
C MET A 28 12.74 -7.66 -8.44
N PRO A 29 13.83 -7.53 -7.64
CA PRO A 29 13.79 -6.80 -6.38
C PRO A 29 13.33 -5.36 -6.59
N TYR A 30 12.31 -4.95 -5.85
CA TYR A 30 11.80 -3.58 -5.87
C TYR A 30 11.25 -3.23 -4.50
N VAL A 31 11.72 -2.12 -3.94
CA VAL A 31 11.25 -1.58 -2.66
C VAL A 31 10.55 -0.27 -2.96
N ASN A 32 9.25 -0.22 -2.66
CA ASN A 32 8.45 0.98 -2.86
C ASN A 32 8.79 2.03 -1.79
N ARG A 33 9.05 3.26 -2.22
CA ARG A 33 9.29 4.40 -1.33
C ARG A 33 8.37 5.53 -1.74
N VAL A 34 7.45 5.88 -0.87
CA VAL A 34 6.46 6.93 -1.13
C VAL A 34 6.91 8.21 -0.45
N LYS A 35 6.73 9.33 -1.15
CA LYS A 35 6.97 10.66 -0.63
C LYS A 35 5.66 11.48 -0.68
N ALA A 36 5.46 12.34 0.31
CA ALA A 36 4.34 13.26 0.37
C ALA A 36 4.86 14.70 0.40
N THR A 37 4.17 15.60 -0.27
CA THR A 37 4.47 17.03 -0.22
C THR A 37 3.48 17.72 0.71
N VAL A 38 3.99 18.36 1.77
CA VAL A 38 3.20 19.13 2.75
C VAL A 38 3.85 20.49 2.89
N ASN A 39 3.09 21.57 2.69
CA ASN A 39 3.55 22.95 2.81
C ASN A 39 4.86 23.24 2.05
N GLY A 40 4.99 22.69 0.83
CA GLY A 40 6.18 22.86 -0.01
C GLY A 40 7.40 22.02 0.38
N GLN A 41 7.31 21.19 1.43
CA GLN A 41 8.36 20.28 1.85
C GLN A 41 8.03 18.83 1.49
N VAL A 42 9.06 18.04 1.21
CA VAL A 42 8.94 16.62 0.86
C VAL A 42 9.26 15.76 2.08
N PHE A 43 8.33 14.87 2.43
CA PHE A 43 8.42 13.97 3.57
C PHE A 43 8.33 12.51 3.13
N SER A 44 8.91 11.61 3.93
CA SER A 44 8.81 10.17 3.69
C SER A 44 7.51 9.60 4.26
N LEU A 45 6.90 8.68 3.52
CA LEU A 45 5.83 7.82 4.01
C LEU A 45 6.26 6.35 3.99
N PRO A 46 5.85 5.54 4.98
CA PRO A 46 5.03 5.92 6.14
C PRO A 46 5.77 6.89 7.08
N ILE A 47 5.04 7.55 8.00
CA ILE A 47 5.65 8.43 9.01
C ILE A 47 6.68 7.60 9.77
N ASN A 48 7.95 7.99 9.67
CA ASN A 48 9.06 7.33 10.32
C ASN A 48 9.89 8.33 11.14
N LEU A 49 10.99 7.90 11.76
CA LEU A 49 11.81 8.77 12.61
C LEU A 49 12.36 9.98 11.83
N HIS A 50 12.72 9.79 10.55
CA HIS A 50 13.13 10.89 9.69
C HIS A 50 12.00 11.90 9.51
N THR A 51 10.80 11.45 9.18
CA THR A 51 9.63 12.31 9.01
C THR A 51 9.30 13.08 10.28
N ILE A 52 9.36 12.43 11.46
CA ILE A 52 9.12 13.07 12.76
C ILE A 52 10.15 14.17 13.01
N ASN A 53 11.44 13.86 12.86
CA ASN A 53 12.53 14.81 13.06
C ASN A 53 12.45 15.99 12.09
N GLN A 54 12.18 15.70 10.81
CA GLN A 54 12.03 16.73 9.78
C GLN A 54 10.82 17.64 10.05
N PHE A 55 9.65 17.05 10.33
CA PHE A 55 8.40 17.79 10.48
C PHE A 55 8.42 18.72 11.71
N PHE A 56 8.96 18.23 12.84
CA PHE A 56 9.05 19.02 14.07
C PHE A 56 10.37 19.78 14.23
N SER A 57 11.27 19.73 13.24
CA SER A 57 12.62 20.32 13.31
C SER A 57 13.39 19.88 14.56
N LYS A 58 13.41 18.57 14.82
CA LYS A 58 14.09 17.93 15.97
C LYS A 58 15.11 16.89 15.52
N THR A 59 15.90 16.40 16.47
CA THR A 59 16.85 15.28 16.29
C THR A 59 16.64 14.24 17.38
N CYS A 60 15.41 13.73 17.49
CA CYS A 60 15.03 12.71 18.45
C CYS A 60 15.71 11.36 18.15
N SER A 61 16.08 10.65 19.21
CA SER A 61 16.22 9.20 19.26
C SER A 61 14.86 8.49 19.10
N PRO A 62 14.83 7.17 18.85
CA PRO A 62 13.58 6.40 18.79
C PRO A 62 12.68 6.56 20.03
N ASP A 63 13.25 6.60 21.23
CA ASP A 63 12.49 6.76 22.49
C ASP A 63 11.94 8.17 22.65
N GLU A 64 12.74 9.19 22.35
CA GLU A 64 12.28 10.58 22.37
C GLU A 64 11.18 10.83 21.33
N ALA A 65 11.27 10.20 20.16
CA ALA A 65 10.23 10.27 19.15
C ALA A 65 8.93 9.58 19.58
N ARG A 66 9.02 8.44 20.28
CA ARG A 66 7.84 7.79 20.90
C ARG A 66 7.18 8.71 21.92
N ALA A 67 7.95 9.30 22.81
CA ALA A 67 7.45 10.23 23.82
C ALA A 67 6.81 11.46 23.17
N LEU A 68 7.44 12.04 22.16
CA LEU A 68 6.91 13.17 21.41
C LEU A 68 5.57 12.85 20.73
N ILE A 69 5.46 11.72 20.04
CA ILE A 69 4.22 11.34 19.37
C ILE A 69 3.11 11.07 20.40
N ALA A 70 3.44 10.43 21.53
CA ALA A 70 2.50 10.23 22.63
C ALA A 70 2.03 11.55 23.26
N GLU A 71 2.92 12.53 23.42
CA GLU A 71 2.60 13.89 23.89
C GLU A 71 1.67 14.62 22.92
N LYS A 72 1.88 14.45 21.61
CA LYS A 72 1.04 15.07 20.56
C LYS A 72 -0.33 14.41 20.43
N GLY A 73 -0.43 13.12 20.75
CA GLY A 73 -1.67 12.36 20.69
C GLY A 73 -2.74 12.89 21.66
N ASP A 74 -3.99 12.87 21.23
CA ASP A 74 -5.12 13.27 22.07
C ASP A 74 -5.51 12.14 23.03
N SER A 75 -4.97 12.19 24.25
CA SER A 75 -5.27 11.21 25.30
C SER A 75 -6.71 11.27 25.83
N THR A 76 -7.47 12.32 25.53
CA THR A 76 -8.88 12.46 25.96
C THR A 76 -9.82 11.56 25.17
N ILE A 77 -9.42 11.15 23.96
CA ILE A 77 -10.17 10.23 23.10
C ILE A 77 -9.92 8.80 23.56
N ALA A 78 -10.68 8.29 24.53
CA ALA A 78 -10.44 6.94 25.08
C ALA A 78 -10.77 5.80 24.09
N ASP A 79 -11.89 5.91 23.37
CA ASP A 79 -12.41 4.89 22.44
C ASP A 79 -12.78 5.53 21.08
N PRO A 80 -11.82 5.63 20.13
CA PRO A 80 -12.04 6.30 18.86
C PRO A 80 -13.01 5.52 17.97
N GLN A 81 -14.08 6.18 17.54
CA GLN A 81 -15.10 5.60 16.65
C GLN A 81 -14.83 5.94 15.19
N THR A 82 -14.16 7.05 14.92
CA THR A 82 -13.92 7.57 13.56
C THR A 82 -12.45 7.49 13.14
N PHE A 83 -12.18 7.57 11.83
CA PHE A 83 -10.83 7.67 11.30
C PHE A 83 -10.12 8.90 11.88
N GLU A 84 -10.83 10.03 11.96
CA GLU A 84 -10.30 11.27 12.54
C GLU A 84 -9.89 11.08 14.00
N GLU A 85 -10.79 10.58 14.85
CA GLU A 85 -10.50 10.34 16.27
C GLU A 85 -9.34 9.36 16.46
N GLN A 86 -9.29 8.29 15.66
CA GLN A 86 -8.18 7.34 15.65
C GLN A 86 -6.86 8.01 15.26
N ALA A 87 -6.85 8.93 14.30
CA ALA A 87 -5.62 9.66 13.95
C ALA A 87 -5.22 10.65 15.05
N LEU A 88 -6.17 11.45 15.54
CA LEU A 88 -5.94 12.46 16.58
C LEU A 88 -5.41 11.83 17.86
N ARG A 89 -5.99 10.72 18.31
CA ARG A 89 -5.54 9.96 19.48
C ARG A 89 -4.08 9.51 19.36
N PHE A 90 -3.66 9.06 18.18
CA PHE A 90 -2.37 8.37 18.02
C PHE A 90 -1.22 9.28 17.58
N ILE A 91 -1.47 10.27 16.72
CA ILE A 91 -0.42 11.13 16.13
C ILE A 91 -0.65 12.62 16.34
N GLY A 92 -1.78 12.99 16.93
CA GLY A 92 -2.13 14.37 17.15
C GLY A 92 -2.61 15.10 15.90
N LYS A 93 -3.12 16.31 16.12
CA LYS A 93 -3.73 17.15 15.08
C LYS A 93 -2.76 17.55 13.97
N GLU A 94 -1.55 17.97 14.32
CA GLU A 94 -0.57 18.50 13.36
C GLU A 94 -0.21 17.48 12.28
N LEU A 95 0.13 16.24 12.66
CA LEU A 95 0.47 15.18 11.71
C LEU A 95 -0.78 14.64 10.98
N TYR A 96 -1.93 14.56 11.67
CA TYR A 96 -3.20 14.16 11.05
C TYR A 96 -3.58 15.09 9.90
N GLU A 97 -3.57 16.41 10.14
CA GLU A 97 -3.93 17.41 9.14
C GLU A 97 -2.92 17.44 7.98
N ALA A 98 -1.63 17.29 8.30
CA ALA A 98 -0.55 17.28 7.31
C ALA A 98 -0.61 16.08 6.35
N PHE A 99 -0.80 14.86 6.86
CA PHE A 99 -0.57 13.64 6.09
C PHE A 99 -1.82 12.83 5.79
N PHE A 100 -2.90 12.97 6.57
CA PHE A 100 -4.06 12.09 6.47
C PHE A 100 -5.33 12.81 6.03
N LYS A 101 -5.71 13.92 6.67
CA LYS A 101 -7.00 14.56 6.45
C LYS A 101 -7.33 14.81 4.97
N GLY A 102 -6.48 15.58 4.29
CA GLY A 102 -6.72 15.92 2.88
C GLY A 102 -6.64 14.72 1.94
N TYR A 103 -5.74 13.77 2.22
CA TYR A 103 -5.60 12.55 1.42
C TYR A 103 -6.83 11.63 1.57
N THR A 104 -7.31 11.44 2.79
CA THR A 104 -8.49 10.65 3.09
C THR A 104 -9.73 11.25 2.43
N ILE A 105 -9.93 12.57 2.51
CA ILE A 105 -11.04 13.25 1.80
C ILE A 105 -10.95 13.01 0.29
N LYS A 106 -9.75 13.13 -0.30
CA LYS A 106 -9.55 12.91 -1.73
C LYS A 106 -9.82 11.46 -2.14
N GLN A 107 -9.43 10.49 -1.30
CA GLN A 107 -9.58 9.07 -1.59
C GLN A 107 -11.03 8.58 -1.42
N TRP A 108 -11.75 9.10 -0.43
CA TRP A 108 -13.08 8.60 -0.06
C TRP A 108 -14.23 9.54 -0.43
N GLY A 109 -13.95 10.80 -0.78
CA GLY A 109 -14.96 11.79 -1.13
C GLY A 109 -15.78 12.31 0.06
N MET A 110 -15.38 12.03 1.30
CA MET A 110 -16.11 12.44 2.51
C MET A 110 -15.16 12.75 3.67
N GLN A 111 -15.68 13.33 4.76
CA GLN A 111 -14.84 13.72 5.90
C GLN A 111 -14.31 12.50 6.66
N PRO A 112 -13.08 12.54 7.20
CA PRO A 112 -12.56 11.42 7.99
C PRO A 112 -13.32 11.18 9.30
N SER A 113 -14.06 12.17 9.80
CA SER A 113 -15.01 12.01 10.92
C SER A 113 -16.24 11.17 10.56
N GLU A 114 -16.52 10.95 9.28
CA GLU A 114 -17.62 10.11 8.79
C GLU A 114 -17.17 8.68 8.48
N LEU A 115 -15.86 8.42 8.54
CA LEU A 115 -15.27 7.12 8.25
C LEU A 115 -15.03 6.35 9.55
N PRO A 116 -15.31 5.03 9.60
CA PRO A 116 -15.07 4.23 10.80
C PRO A 116 -13.58 4.13 11.12
N ALA A 117 -13.23 4.17 12.42
CA ALA A 117 -11.85 4.04 12.92
C ALA A 117 -11.12 2.80 12.38
N SER A 118 -11.88 1.75 12.05
CA SER A 118 -11.37 0.50 11.48
C SER A 118 -10.62 0.66 10.14
N ILE A 119 -10.85 1.72 9.38
CA ILE A 119 -10.09 2.03 8.16
C ILE A 119 -8.64 2.37 8.51
N LEU A 120 -8.41 2.91 9.69
CA LEU A 120 -7.09 3.22 10.25
C LEU A 120 -6.70 2.22 11.37
N LYS A 121 -7.01 0.93 11.17
CA LYS A 121 -6.81 -0.15 12.15
C LYS A 121 -5.42 -0.18 12.80
N ARG A 122 -4.37 0.13 12.04
CA ARG A 122 -3.00 0.31 12.54
C ARG A 122 -2.37 1.47 11.79
N LEU A 123 -2.02 2.52 12.52
CA LEU A 123 -1.31 3.66 11.96
C LEU A 123 0.17 3.26 11.85
N PRO A 124 0.76 3.22 10.64
CA PRO A 124 2.13 2.73 10.46
C PRO A 124 3.12 3.83 10.87
N VAL A 125 3.20 4.21 12.14
CA VAL A 125 4.28 5.08 12.63
C VAL A 125 5.48 4.21 12.95
N ARG A 126 6.64 4.57 12.41
CA ARG A 126 7.90 3.87 12.65
C ARG A 126 8.84 4.76 13.45
N PHE A 127 9.43 4.20 14.50
CA PHE A 127 10.44 4.88 15.30
C PHE A 127 11.86 4.43 14.88
N ASN A 128 12.06 4.28 13.58
CA ASN A 128 13.33 3.99 12.92
C ASN A 128 13.37 4.73 11.57
N TYR A 129 14.45 4.57 10.81
CA TYR A 129 14.67 5.27 9.53
C TYR A 129 14.16 4.47 8.31
N ASP A 130 13.44 3.36 8.50
CA ASP A 130 12.96 2.54 7.38
C ASP A 130 11.83 3.27 6.63
N ASP A 131 12.09 3.59 5.36
CA ASP A 131 11.17 4.26 4.44
C ASP A 131 10.52 3.32 3.41
N ASN A 132 10.67 2.00 3.58
CA ASN A 132 9.98 1.00 2.78
C ASN A 132 8.47 1.09 3.01
N TYR A 133 7.69 1.41 1.97
CA TYR A 133 6.25 1.62 2.13
C TYR A 133 5.51 0.38 2.66
N PHE A 134 6.02 -0.82 2.37
CA PHE A 134 5.45 -2.09 2.82
C PHE A 134 6.36 -2.76 3.85
N ASN A 135 5.78 -3.34 4.91
CA ASN A 135 6.56 -4.11 5.89
C ASN A 135 6.66 -5.61 5.55
N HIS A 136 6.34 -5.98 4.30
CA HIS A 136 6.27 -7.39 3.90
C HIS A 136 7.65 -7.93 3.51
N LYS A 137 7.91 -9.20 3.84
CA LYS A 137 9.16 -9.94 3.56
C LYS A 137 9.49 -10.00 2.07
N PHE A 138 8.50 -10.31 1.22
CA PHE A 138 8.71 -10.45 -0.21
C PHE A 138 8.13 -9.24 -0.95
N GLN A 139 8.97 -8.58 -1.75
CA GLN A 139 8.58 -7.45 -2.59
C GLN A 139 9.28 -7.53 -3.93
N GLY A 140 8.59 -7.20 -5.00
CA GLY A 140 9.19 -7.20 -6.32
C GLY A 140 8.25 -6.82 -7.43
N MET A 141 8.79 -6.79 -8.64
CA MET A 141 8.04 -6.52 -9.86
C MET A 141 8.34 -7.60 -10.89
N PRO A 142 7.35 -8.13 -11.61
CA PRO A 142 7.61 -9.09 -12.68
C PRO A 142 8.45 -8.44 -13.78
N LYS A 143 9.61 -9.03 -14.11
CA LYS A 143 10.57 -8.49 -15.09
C LYS A 143 9.91 -8.11 -16.43
N CYS A 144 9.02 -8.97 -16.92
CA CYS A 144 8.30 -8.78 -18.17
C CYS A 144 6.89 -8.18 -18.00
N GLY A 145 6.56 -7.69 -16.81
CA GLY A 145 5.26 -7.11 -16.48
C GLY A 145 4.16 -8.09 -16.14
N TYR A 146 3.12 -7.56 -15.48
CA TYR A 146 2.01 -8.36 -14.97
C TYR A 146 1.25 -9.08 -16.07
N THR A 147 1.05 -8.46 -17.24
CA THR A 147 0.37 -9.10 -18.37
C THR A 147 1.01 -10.43 -18.77
N GLN A 148 2.34 -10.51 -18.79
CA GLN A 148 3.04 -11.76 -19.15
C GLN A 148 2.92 -12.80 -18.05
N MET A 149 3.04 -12.39 -16.78
CA MET A 149 2.83 -13.27 -15.62
C MET A 149 1.41 -13.87 -15.62
N ILE A 150 0.37 -13.05 -15.84
CA ILE A 150 -1.02 -13.51 -15.89
C ILE A 150 -1.26 -14.44 -17.09
N LYS A 151 -0.70 -14.15 -18.27
CA LYS A 151 -0.78 -15.06 -19.43
C LYS A 151 -0.20 -16.45 -19.10
N SER A 152 0.96 -16.49 -18.43
CA SER A 152 1.59 -17.75 -17.99
C SER A 152 0.69 -18.54 -17.02
N ILE A 153 0.05 -17.86 -16.07
CA ILE A 153 -0.91 -18.47 -15.14
C ILE A 153 -2.11 -19.09 -15.89
N LEU A 154 -2.68 -18.36 -16.85
CA LEU A 154 -3.85 -18.80 -17.61
C LEU A 154 -3.53 -20.01 -18.51
N ILE A 155 -2.38 -20.00 -19.20
CA ILE A 155 -1.95 -21.12 -20.05
C ILE A 155 -1.77 -22.39 -19.23
N MET A 156 -1.09 -22.32 -18.07
CA MET A 156 -0.91 -23.48 -17.20
C MET A 156 -2.26 -24.08 -16.76
N ARG A 157 -3.26 -23.23 -16.47
CA ARG A 157 -4.57 -23.70 -16.05
C ARG A 157 -5.33 -24.41 -17.16
N ILE A 158 -5.26 -23.91 -18.39
CA ILE A 158 -5.89 -24.53 -19.57
C ILE A 158 -5.25 -25.90 -19.84
N SER A 159 -3.93 -26.01 -19.82
CA SER A 159 -3.22 -27.29 -20.03
C SER A 159 -3.56 -28.36 -18.98
N ARG A 160 -3.88 -27.96 -17.74
CA ARG A 160 -4.32 -28.90 -16.70
C ARG A 160 -5.75 -29.39 -16.94
N LEU A 161 -6.64 -28.52 -17.44
CA LEU A 161 -8.03 -28.88 -17.74
C LEU A 161 -8.13 -29.81 -18.95
N THR A 162 -7.32 -29.59 -19.99
CA THR A 162 -7.28 -30.46 -21.18
C THR A 162 -6.67 -31.83 -20.89
N TYR A 163 -5.77 -31.95 -19.91
CA TYR A 163 -5.26 -33.26 -19.47
C TYR A 163 -6.27 -34.05 -18.62
N SER A 164 -7.24 -33.37 -17.99
CA SER A 164 -8.30 -33.99 -17.18
C SER A 164 -9.60 -34.32 -17.92
N GLY A 165 -9.70 -34.00 -19.21
CA GLY A 165 -10.88 -34.32 -20.02
C GLY A 165 -10.58 -34.25 -21.52
N ASN A 166 -11.01 -35.28 -22.25
CA ASN A 166 -10.98 -35.31 -23.72
C ASN A 166 -11.82 -34.14 -24.28
N LEU A 167 -11.17 -33.01 -24.58
CA LEU A 167 -11.77 -31.94 -25.35
C LEU A 167 -10.89 -31.64 -26.57
N SER A 168 -11.41 -31.99 -27.75
CA SER A 168 -10.90 -31.58 -29.05
C SER A 168 -11.07 -30.07 -29.20
N LEU A 169 -9.96 -29.32 -29.25
CA LEU A 169 -10.00 -27.88 -29.48
C LEU A 169 -9.72 -27.55 -30.96
N LYS A 170 -10.72 -26.97 -31.64
CA LYS A 170 -10.49 -26.13 -32.82
C LYS A 170 -9.86 -24.82 -32.34
N SER A 171 -8.76 -24.45 -32.98
CA SER A 171 -8.06 -23.19 -32.75
C SER A 171 -8.86 -22.01 -33.30
N GLU A 172 -9.55 -21.28 -32.43
CA GLU A 172 -9.93 -19.89 -32.73
C GLU A 172 -9.37 -18.99 -31.63
N LEU A 173 -8.66 -17.96 -32.10
CA LEU A 173 -8.02 -16.93 -31.30
C LEU A 173 -9.01 -16.34 -30.29
N ILE A 174 -8.73 -16.50 -29.00
CA ILE A 174 -9.43 -15.77 -27.94
C ILE A 174 -8.96 -14.30 -28.02
N THR A 175 -9.66 -13.49 -28.81
CA THR A 175 -9.59 -12.04 -28.76
C THR A 175 -10.34 -11.59 -27.50
N ILE A 176 -9.62 -11.16 -26.47
CA ILE A 176 -10.24 -10.54 -25.29
C ILE A 176 -10.39 -9.04 -25.59
N THR A 177 -11.56 -8.64 -26.06
CA THR A 177 -11.97 -7.24 -26.21
C THR A 177 -12.52 -6.75 -24.87
N TYR A 178 -11.84 -5.80 -24.22
CA TYR A 178 -12.42 -5.05 -23.09
C TYR A 178 -13.06 -3.77 -23.63
N SER A 179 -14.39 -3.76 -23.76
CA SER A 179 -15.18 -2.53 -23.86
C SER A 179 -15.71 -2.22 -22.47
N ILE A 180 -15.29 -1.10 -21.88
CA ILE A 180 -15.99 -0.51 -20.74
C ILE A 180 -16.17 0.97 -21.07
N ALA A 181 -17.44 1.36 -21.19
CA ALA A 181 -17.88 2.72 -21.40
C ALA A 181 -17.42 3.61 -20.23
N VAL A 182 -16.82 4.73 -20.59
CA VAL A 182 -16.47 5.82 -19.66
C VAL A 182 -17.74 6.67 -19.50
N HIS A 183 -18.12 6.95 -18.25
CA HIS A 183 -18.90 8.14 -17.91
C HIS A 183 -17.92 9.26 -17.54
#